data_AF-A0AAE6F7C5-F1
#
_entry.id   AF-A0AAE6F7C5-F1
#
_cell.length_a   1.000
_cell.length_b   1.000
_cell.length_c   1.000
_cell.angle_alpha   90.00
_cell.angle_beta   90.00
_cell.angle_gamma   90.00
#
_symmetry.space_group_name_H-M   'P 1'
#
loop_
_entity.id
_entity.type
_entity.pdbx_description
1 polymer ?
#
loop_
_entity_poly.entity_id
_entity_poly.type
_entity_poly.pdbx_seq_one_letter_code
_entity_poly.pdbx_strand_id
1 'polypeptide(L)'
;MSFFKEIKEQRQQKKEAKKQELRKKNAELRKQGKDPLKGWGQMMDTGAGGFNKANPIDTKVYFGEKQKRIALEAQYKKQQRETKMSDE
;
A
#
# COMPACT_ATOMS: atom_id res chain seq x y z
N MET A 1 -30.47 4.82 -3.93
CA MET A 1 -29.37 5.01 -2.96
C MET A 1 -28.97 3.68 -2.27
N SER A 2 -28.67 2.61 -3.02
CA SER A 2 -28.36 1.28 -2.42
C SER A 2 -26.87 0.95 -2.44
N PHE A 3 -26.19 1.30 -3.54
CA PHE A 3 -24.80 0.94 -3.81
C PHE A 3 -23.80 1.37 -2.74
N PHE A 4 -23.89 2.61 -2.25
CA PHE A 4 -22.99 3.09 -1.20
C PHE A 4 -23.22 2.40 0.16
N LYS A 5 -24.46 1.98 0.43
CA LYS A 5 -24.81 1.27 1.66
C LYS A 5 -24.24 -0.15 1.63
N GLU A 6 -24.40 -0.85 0.51
CA GLU A 6 -23.82 -2.17 0.28
C GLU A 6 -22.29 -2.17 0.40
N ILE A 7 -21.60 -1.19 -0.21
CA ILE A 7 -20.14 -1.04 -0.07
C ILE A 7 -19.73 -0.82 1.38
N LYS A 8 -20.50 -0.01 2.13
CA LYS A 8 -20.23 0.26 3.55
C LYS A 8 -20.39 -1.02 4.38
N GLU A 9 -21.44 -1.79 4.13
CA GLU A 9 -21.70 -3.07 4.79
C GLU A 9 -20.61 -4.11 4.48
N GLN A 10 -20.21 -4.25 3.22
CA GLN A 10 -19.09 -5.14 2.83
C GLN A 10 -17.77 -4.76 3.53
N ARG A 11 -17.46 -3.46 3.63
CA ARG A 11 -16.28 -2.98 4.36
C ARG A 11 -16.37 -3.29 5.85
N GLN A 12 -17.56 -3.15 6.43
CA GLN A 12 -17.79 -3.45 7.84
C GLN A 12 -17.60 -4.95 8.12
N GLN A 13 -18.17 -5.81 7.28
CA GLN A 13 -17.98 -7.27 7.37
C GLN A 13 -16.50 -7.66 7.27
N LYS A 14 -15.75 -7.06 6.33
CA LYS A 14 -14.29 -7.29 6.21
C LYS A 14 -13.53 -6.89 7.48
N LYS A 15 -13.89 -5.77 8.11
CA LYS A 15 -13.28 -5.34 9.38
C LYS A 15 -13.58 -6.32 10.51
N GLU A 16 -14.81 -6.80 10.57
CA GLU A 16 -15.25 -7.76 11.60
C GLU A 16 -14.58 -9.11 11.43
N ALA A 17 -14.48 -9.63 10.20
CA ALA A 17 -13.75 -10.86 9.88
C ALA A 17 -12.28 -10.77 10.33
N LYS A 18 -11.58 -9.68 9.96
CA LYS A 18 -10.20 -9.43 10.36
C LYS A 18 -10.04 -9.36 11.89
N LYS A 19 -11.01 -8.74 12.59
CA LYS A 19 -11.00 -8.67 14.05
C LYS A 19 -11.15 -10.05 14.69
N GLN A 20 -12.00 -10.92 14.12
CA GLN A 20 -12.16 -12.28 14.61
C GLN A 20 -10.90 -13.13 14.38
N GLU A 21 -10.28 -13.03 13.22
CA GLU A 21 -9.00 -13.70 12.93
C GLU A 21 -7.90 -13.28 13.92
N LEU A 22 -7.77 -11.98 14.17
CA LEU A 22 -6.82 -11.46 15.16
C LEU A 22 -7.10 -12.00 16.57
N ARG A 23 -8.37 -12.12 16.97
CA ARG A 23 -8.73 -12.71 18.27
C ARG A 23 -8.35 -14.18 18.37
N LYS A 24 -8.57 -14.96 17.30
CA LYS A 24 -8.16 -16.38 17.24
C LYS A 24 -6.65 -16.52 17.36
N LYS A 25 -5.90 -15.77 16.55
CA LYS A 25 -4.43 -15.73 16.60
C LYS A 25 -3.93 -15.32 17.98
N ASN A 26 -4.55 -14.31 18.59
CA ASN A 26 -4.16 -13.87 19.93
C ASN A 26 -4.45 -14.92 21.01
N ALA A 27 -5.53 -15.70 20.86
CA ALA A 27 -5.83 -16.80 21.78
C ALA A 27 -4.81 -17.94 21.64
N GLU A 28 -4.39 -18.28 20.42
CA GLU A 28 -3.33 -19.26 20.16
C GLU A 28 -1.99 -18.84 20.76
N LEU A 29 -1.61 -17.56 20.60
CA LEU A 29 -0.38 -17.04 21.20
C LEU A 29 -0.41 -17.14 22.73
N ARG A 30 -1.55 -16.85 23.37
CA ARG A 30 -1.70 -16.99 24.82
C ARG A 30 -1.59 -18.44 25.28
N LYS A 31 -2.11 -19.41 24.52
CA LYS A 31 -1.91 -20.84 24.81
C LYS A 31 -0.43 -21.22 24.77
N GLN A 32 0.36 -20.58 23.92
CA GLN A 32 1.82 -20.75 23.85
C GLN A 32 2.58 -19.95 24.93
N GLY A 33 1.88 -19.27 25.86
CA GLY A 33 2.48 -18.43 26.90
C GLY A 33 2.97 -17.05 26.42
N LYS A 34 2.71 -16.68 25.16
CA LYS A 34 3.05 -15.37 24.59
C LYS A 34 1.84 -14.45 24.69
N ASP A 35 1.92 -13.36 25.43
CA ASP A 35 0.83 -12.39 25.48
C ASP A 35 0.99 -11.30 24.40
N PRO A 36 0.15 -11.29 23.36
CA PRO A 36 0.24 -10.31 22.27
C PRO A 36 -0.11 -8.88 22.69
N LEU A 37 -0.74 -8.69 23.86
CA LEU A 37 -1.01 -7.34 24.41
C LEU A 37 0.11 -6.83 25.31
N LYS A 38 1.15 -7.62 25.59
CA LYS A 38 2.25 -7.22 26.47
C LYS A 38 3.17 -6.16 25.85
N GLY A 39 2.86 -5.69 24.64
CA GLY A 39 3.70 -4.79 23.86
C GLY A 39 5.02 -5.46 23.45
N TRP A 40 5.92 -4.70 22.82
CA TRP A 40 7.27 -5.15 22.47
C TRP A 40 8.28 -5.01 23.62
N GLY A 41 7.80 -4.86 24.87
CA GLY A 41 8.62 -4.30 25.96
C GLY A 41 9.00 -2.85 25.69
N GLN A 42 9.70 -2.21 26.64
CA GLN A 42 10.33 -0.92 26.38
C GLN A 42 11.36 -1.14 25.27
N MET A 43 11.21 -0.45 24.14
CA MET A 43 12.17 -0.51 23.04
C MET A 43 13.53 -0.08 23.62
N MET A 44 14.46 -1.04 23.76
CA MET A 44 15.84 -0.72 24.13
C MET A 44 16.41 0.08 22.97
N ASP A 45 16.64 1.38 23.20
CA ASP A 45 17.33 2.23 22.24
C ASP A 45 18.79 1.78 22.19
N THR A 46 19.05 0.80 21.34
CA THR A 46 20.38 0.27 21.06
C THR A 46 21.18 1.20 20.15
N GLY A 47 20.68 2.42 19.85
CA GLY A 47 21.23 3.31 18.82
C GLY A 47 21.10 2.77 17.38
N ALA A 48 20.68 1.52 17.24
CA ALA A 48 20.50 0.78 15.99
C ALA A 48 19.19 1.11 15.24
N GLY A 49 18.38 2.04 15.75
CA GLY A 49 17.12 2.47 15.13
C GLY A 49 17.28 3.16 13.76
N GLY A 50 18.51 3.34 13.29
CA GLY A 50 18.87 3.99 12.03
C GLY A 50 19.25 3.05 10.88
N PHE A 51 19.33 1.72 11.07
CA PHE A 51 19.79 0.84 9.98
C PHE A 51 18.87 0.86 8.74
N ASN A 52 17.58 1.20 8.90
CA ASN A 52 16.66 1.41 7.77
C ASN A 52 16.80 2.77 7.08
N LYS A 53 17.59 3.71 7.63
CA LYS A 53 17.86 5.02 7.04
C LYS A 53 19.19 5.08 6.29
N ALA A 54 20.00 4.03 6.34
CA ALA A 54 21.36 4.06 5.82
C ALA A 54 21.45 4.05 4.28
N ASN A 55 20.36 3.72 3.55
CA ASN A 55 20.27 3.97 2.10
C ASN A 55 18.82 3.82 1.60
N PRO A 56 18.00 4.88 1.55
CA PRO A 56 16.95 4.91 0.55
C PRO A 56 17.68 5.04 -0.79
N ILE A 57 17.75 3.95 -1.57
CA ILE A 57 18.19 4.01 -2.98
C ILE A 57 17.47 5.23 -3.60
N ASP A 58 18.23 6.24 -4.03
CA ASP A 58 17.65 7.49 -4.52
C ASP A 58 16.99 7.23 -5.89
N THR A 59 15.76 6.76 -5.83
CA THR A 59 14.97 6.35 -6.99
C THR A 59 14.30 7.54 -7.68
N LYS A 60 14.49 8.77 -7.19
CA LYS A 60 13.83 9.96 -7.73
C LYS A 60 14.17 10.19 -9.21
N VAL A 61 15.44 9.99 -9.59
CA VAL A 61 15.89 10.12 -10.98
C VAL A 61 15.21 9.08 -11.88
N TYR A 62 15.19 7.82 -11.44
CA TYR A 62 14.54 6.72 -12.17
C TYR A 62 13.04 6.96 -12.37
N PHE A 63 12.33 7.42 -11.33
CA PHE A 63 10.91 7.73 -11.43
C PHE A 63 10.64 8.96 -12.31
N GLY A 64 11.51 9.99 -12.25
CA GLY A 64 11.41 11.18 -13.11
C GLY A 64 11.58 10.85 -14.59
N GLU A 65 12.55 10.00 -14.95
CA GLU A 65 12.74 9.56 -16.33
C GLU A 65 11.56 8.73 -16.84
N LYS A 66 11.01 7.84 -15.99
CA LYS A 66 9.86 7.02 -16.36
C LYS A 66 8.62 7.90 -16.63
N GLN A 67 8.38 8.93 -15.83
CA GLN A 67 7.30 9.89 -16.05
C GLN A 67 7.46 10.65 -17.37
N LYS A 68 8.68 11.11 -17.69
CA LYS A 68 8.97 11.79 -18.97
C LYS A 68 8.68 10.90 -20.18
N ARG A 69 9.09 9.62 -20.13
CA ARG A 69 8.83 8.66 -21.23
C ARG A 69 7.34 8.43 -21.44
N ILE A 70 6.57 8.24 -20.36
CA ILE A 70 5.12 8.06 -20.43
C ILE A 70 4.44 9.30 -21.04
N ALA A 71 4.87 10.51 -20.65
CA ALA A 71 4.33 11.75 -21.19
C ALA A 71 4.60 11.90 -22.70
N LEU A 72 5.81 11.58 -23.15
CA LEU A 72 6.17 11.60 -24.57
C LEU A 72 5.36 10.58 -25.38
N GLU A 73 5.20 9.36 -24.87
CA GLU A 73 4.40 8.33 -25.55
C GLU A 73 2.93 8.74 -25.68
N ALA A 74 2.38 9.40 -24.65
CA ALA A 74 1.02 9.94 -24.68
C ALA A 74 0.87 11.06 -25.73
N GLN A 75 1.86 11.96 -25.84
CA GLN A 75 1.88 13.01 -26.86
C GLN A 75 1.95 12.43 -28.27
N TYR A 76 2.84 11.47 -28.51
CA TYR A 76 2.96 10.80 -29.81
C TYR A 76 1.66 10.10 -30.21
N LYS A 77 1.04 9.37 -29.27
CA LYS A 77 -0.26 8.72 -29.49
C LYS A 77 -1.37 9.72 -29.81
N LYS A 78 -1.32 10.92 -29.21
CA LYS A 78 -2.29 11.99 -29.51
C LYS A 78 -2.09 12.53 -30.92
N GLN A 79 -0.86 12.84 -31.31
CA GLN A 79 -0.53 13.31 -32.66
C GLN A 79 -0.92 12.28 -33.73
N GLN A 80 -0.64 11.00 -33.50
CA GLN A 80 -1.03 9.91 -34.41
C GLN A 80 -2.55 9.77 -34.60
N ARG A 81 -3.34 10.14 -33.58
CA ARG A 81 -4.81 10.17 -33.72
C ARG A 81 -5.24 11.41 -34.50
N GLU A 82 -4.65 12.56 -34.21
CA GLU A 82 -4.94 13.82 -34.90
C GLU A 82 -4.61 13.74 -36.40
N THR A 83 -3.48 13.14 -36.77
CA THR A 83 -3.11 12.93 -38.19
C THR A 83 -4.02 11.93 -38.89
N LYS A 84 -4.46 10.87 -38.21
CA LYS A 84 -5.41 9.90 -38.80
C LYS A 84 -6.80 10.49 -38.99
N MET A 85 -7.22 11.42 -38.13
CA MET A 85 -8.49 12.14 -38.25
C MET A 85 -8.46 13.26 -39.29
N SER A 86 -7.28 13.71 -39.75
CA SER A 86 -7.14 14.71 -40.82
C SER A 86 -7.07 14.09 -42.21
N ASP A 87 -6.77 12.79 -42.30
CA ASP A 87 -6.67 12.03 -43.55
C ASP A 87 -7.99 11.33 -43.93
N GLU A 88 -9.03 11.42 -43.09
CA GLU A 88 -10.44 11.02 -43.34
C GLU A 88 -11.31 12.23 -43.71
#